data_AF-A0A3M7S3L5-F1
#
_entry.id   AF-A0A3M7S3L5-F1
#
_cell.length_a   1.000
_cell.length_b   1.000
_cell.length_c   1.000
_cell.angle_alpha   90.00
_cell.angle_beta   90.00
_cell.angle_gamma   90.00
#
_symmetry.space_group_name_H-M   'P 1'
#
loop_
_entity.id
_entity.type
_entity.pdbx_description
1 polymer ?
#
loop_
_entity_poly.entity_id
_entity_poly.type
_entity_poly.pdbx_seq_one_letter_code
_entity_poly.pdbx_strand_id
1 'polypeptide(L)'
;MQVLISSILLITLGHSYAQSIGTCHTVPVLPDFDQSRYLGKWFELERFPYIFEKDLQCVTATYSVLNETAIRVENFGFNTVKQKDSNVTGYAYAPNSAEPNKLKVVLPVVVDGITILENTGDYIVVSTDYDNYAMVYSCTQVVPGLIKFEISWILSRAKTLDSQTVQQLKDLGKSLKIDVSKYELIDQSCN
;
A
#
# COMPACT_ATOMS: atom_id res chain seq x y z
N MET A 1 24.30 -46.60 -17.39
CA MET A 1 23.78 -45.93 -16.18
C MET A 1 24.07 -44.44 -16.33
N GLN A 2 23.10 -43.70 -16.86
CA GLN A 2 23.22 -42.25 -17.11
C GLN A 2 23.18 -41.50 -15.78
N VAL A 3 24.22 -40.74 -15.49
CA VAL A 3 24.19 -39.75 -14.41
C VAL A 3 23.52 -38.51 -14.98
N LEU A 4 22.24 -38.32 -14.61
CA LEU A 4 21.49 -37.10 -14.87
C LEU A 4 22.12 -35.96 -14.05
N ILE A 5 22.86 -35.08 -14.73
CA ILE A 5 23.28 -33.80 -14.16
C ILE A 5 22.02 -32.95 -14.02
N SER A 6 21.59 -32.77 -12.76
CA SER A 6 20.52 -31.87 -12.38
C SER A 6 20.95 -30.44 -12.69
N SER A 7 20.42 -29.88 -13.77
CA SER A 7 20.47 -28.45 -14.05
C SER A 7 19.57 -27.74 -13.04
N ILE A 8 20.15 -27.30 -11.92
CA ILE A 8 19.51 -26.35 -11.02
C ILE A 8 19.44 -25.03 -11.79
N LEU A 9 18.27 -24.79 -12.38
CA LEU A 9 17.87 -23.49 -12.90
C LEU A 9 17.83 -22.54 -11.69
N LEU A 10 18.92 -21.77 -11.48
CA LEU A 10 18.87 -20.59 -10.62
C LEU A 10 17.92 -19.60 -11.29
N ILE A 11 16.63 -19.74 -10.98
CA ILE A 11 15.68 -18.66 -11.11
C ILE A 11 16.18 -17.63 -10.12
N THR A 12 16.85 -16.59 -10.62
CA THR A 12 17.01 -15.36 -9.86
C THR A 12 15.60 -14.83 -9.63
N LEU A 13 15.00 -15.23 -8.52
CA LEU A 13 13.85 -14.55 -7.94
C LEU A 13 14.34 -13.13 -7.71
N GLY A 14 14.06 -12.24 -8.67
CA GLY A 14 14.13 -10.81 -8.43
C GLY A 14 13.29 -10.60 -7.19
N HIS A 15 13.95 -10.31 -6.08
CA HIS A 15 13.29 -10.12 -4.79
C HIS A 15 12.42 -8.87 -4.96
N SER A 16 11.17 -9.06 -5.39
CA SER A 16 10.15 -8.06 -5.15
C SER A 16 10.04 -8.02 -3.63
N TYR A 17 10.55 -6.95 -3.03
CA TYR A 17 10.64 -6.75 -1.58
C TYR A 17 9.30 -6.95 -0.83
N ALA A 18 8.17 -6.86 -1.55
CA ALA A 18 6.84 -7.13 -1.04
C ALA A 18 6.45 -8.63 -0.96
N GLN A 19 7.20 -9.55 -1.58
CA GLN A 19 6.95 -11.00 -1.46
C GLN A 19 7.62 -11.58 -0.22
N SER A 20 6.91 -12.42 0.52
CA SER A 20 7.45 -13.12 1.69
C SER A 20 6.81 -14.48 1.91
N ILE A 21 7.51 -15.33 2.66
CA ILE A 21 7.04 -16.66 3.02
C ILE A 21 5.92 -16.52 4.06
N GLY A 22 4.82 -17.23 3.85
CA GLY A 22 3.71 -17.31 4.79
C GLY A 22 2.34 -17.22 4.12
N THR A 23 1.35 -16.91 4.95
CA THR A 23 -0.05 -16.76 4.54
C THR A 23 -0.57 -15.37 4.85
N CYS A 24 -1.52 -14.90 4.04
CA CYS A 24 -2.26 -13.69 4.37
C CYS A 24 -3.12 -13.94 5.61
N HIS A 25 -3.09 -13.00 6.55
CA HIS A 25 -3.89 -13.06 7.77
C HIS A 25 -5.11 -12.14 7.65
N THR A 26 -6.18 -12.52 8.32
CA THR A 26 -7.41 -11.71 8.37
C THR A 26 -7.14 -10.44 9.17
N VAL A 27 -7.46 -9.31 8.56
CA VAL A 27 -7.45 -7.99 9.20
C VAL A 27 -8.86 -7.60 9.65
N PRO A 28 -9.00 -6.75 10.69
CA PRO A 28 -10.28 -6.38 11.24
C PRO A 28 -11.18 -5.65 10.23
N VAL A 29 -12.48 -5.88 10.38
CA VAL A 29 -13.52 -5.02 9.79
C VAL A 29 -13.74 -3.87 10.76
N LEU A 30 -13.85 -2.65 10.23
CA LEU A 30 -14.26 -1.46 10.97
C LEU A 30 -15.68 -1.09 10.50
N PRO A 31 -16.74 -1.52 11.19
CA PRO A 31 -18.12 -1.33 10.72
C PRO A 31 -18.52 0.14 10.59
N ASP A 32 -17.97 0.98 11.47
CA ASP A 32 -18.25 2.42 11.52
C ASP A 32 -17.20 3.25 10.76
N PHE A 33 -16.57 2.67 9.73
CA PHE A 33 -15.60 3.39 8.91
C PHE A 33 -16.28 4.50 8.09
N ASP A 34 -15.96 5.74 8.42
CA ASP A 34 -16.50 6.93 7.77
C ASP A 34 -15.59 7.37 6.62
N GLN A 35 -15.97 6.98 5.40
CA GLN A 35 -15.27 7.37 4.17
C GLN A 35 -15.16 8.89 3.99
N SER A 36 -16.17 9.65 4.45
CA SER A 36 -16.20 11.11 4.30
C SER A 36 -15.12 11.78 5.14
N ARG A 37 -14.92 11.28 6.37
CA ARG A 37 -13.84 11.75 7.25
C ARG A 37 -12.45 11.34 6.77
N TYR A 38 -12.36 10.26 5.99
CA TYR A 38 -11.09 9.80 5.42
C TYR A 38 -10.61 10.63 4.21
N LEU A 39 -11.50 11.44 3.61
CA LEU A 39 -11.16 12.31 2.48
C LEU A 39 -10.06 13.33 2.81
N GLY A 40 -9.52 13.96 1.77
CA GLY A 40 -8.44 14.93 1.87
C GLY A 40 -7.07 14.31 1.66
N LYS A 41 -6.05 15.10 2.00
CA LYS A 41 -4.64 14.75 1.77
C LYS A 41 -4.08 13.91 2.92
N TRP A 42 -3.27 12.94 2.56
CA TRP A 42 -2.48 12.09 3.45
C TRP A 42 -1.03 12.07 2.96
N PHE A 43 -0.09 12.20 3.89
CA PHE A 43 1.34 12.01 3.67
C PHE A 43 1.70 10.56 3.98
N GLU A 44 2.39 9.89 3.09
CA GLU A 44 2.95 8.56 3.34
C GLU A 44 4.24 8.72 4.15
N LEU A 45 4.21 8.33 5.42
CA LEU A 45 5.37 8.46 6.31
C LEU A 45 6.23 7.22 6.32
N GLU A 46 5.59 6.05 6.31
CA GLU A 46 6.26 4.78 6.20
C GLU A 46 5.50 3.86 5.26
N ARG A 47 6.21 3.03 4.50
CA ARG A 47 5.60 1.99 3.67
C ARG A 47 6.41 0.71 3.66
N PHE A 48 5.81 -0.36 3.18
CA PHE A 48 6.57 -1.51 2.71
C PHE A 48 7.13 -1.22 1.32
N PRO A 49 8.34 -1.69 0.96
CA PRO A 49 8.91 -1.38 -0.33
C PRO A 49 8.07 -1.96 -1.47
N TYR A 50 7.59 -1.09 -2.36
CA TYR A 50 6.76 -1.44 -3.50
C TYR A 50 7.33 -0.85 -4.79
N ILE A 51 7.34 -1.66 -5.85
CA ILE A 51 8.08 -1.33 -7.07
C ILE A 51 7.57 -0.06 -7.78
N PHE A 52 6.27 0.22 -7.69
CA PHE A 52 5.68 1.41 -8.31
C PHE A 52 6.02 2.71 -7.56
N GLU A 53 6.49 2.60 -6.32
CA GLU A 53 6.79 3.73 -5.45
C GLU A 53 8.30 3.88 -5.20
N LYS A 54 9.11 3.03 -5.87
CA LYS A 54 10.56 3.03 -5.77
C LYS A 54 11.14 4.39 -6.14
N ASP A 55 12.11 4.83 -5.33
CA ASP A 55 12.84 6.10 -5.47
C ASP A 55 11.95 7.35 -5.32
N LEU A 56 10.70 7.20 -4.87
CA LEU A 56 9.81 8.32 -4.58
C LEU A 56 10.04 8.88 -3.16
N GLN A 57 10.04 10.20 -3.08
CA GLN A 57 9.93 10.97 -1.85
C GLN A 57 8.72 11.91 -1.94
N CYS A 58 8.35 12.53 -0.82
CA CYS A 58 7.22 13.45 -0.74
C CYS A 58 5.92 12.84 -1.26
N VAL A 59 5.76 11.56 -0.93
CA VAL A 59 4.64 10.77 -1.40
C VAL A 59 3.39 11.18 -0.65
N THR A 60 2.33 11.46 -1.40
CA THR A 60 1.04 11.85 -0.85
C THR A 60 -0.08 11.17 -1.62
N ALA A 61 -1.17 10.87 -0.90
CA ALA A 61 -2.42 10.43 -1.48
C ALA A 61 -3.50 11.45 -1.14
N THR A 62 -4.23 11.93 -2.15
CA THR A 62 -5.36 12.85 -1.96
C THR A 62 -6.64 12.14 -2.37
N TYR A 63 -7.59 12.11 -1.45
CA TYR A 63 -8.89 11.46 -1.64
C TYR A 63 -9.98 12.52 -1.76
N SER A 64 -10.80 12.44 -2.82
CA SER A 64 -11.94 13.34 -3.02
C SER A 64 -13.17 12.57 -3.47
N VAL A 65 -14.36 13.16 -3.34
CA VAL A 65 -15.59 12.52 -3.85
C VAL A 65 -15.49 12.39 -5.37
N LEU A 66 -15.68 11.16 -5.88
CA LEU A 66 -15.85 10.93 -7.32
C LEU A 66 -17.33 10.89 -7.68
N ASN A 67 -18.11 10.10 -6.95
CA ASN A 67 -19.57 9.98 -7.05
C ASN A 67 -20.14 9.37 -5.76
N GLU A 68 -21.42 8.98 -5.75
CA GLU A 68 -22.12 8.43 -4.58
C GLU A 68 -21.47 7.17 -3.98
N THR A 69 -20.77 6.36 -4.78
CA THR A 69 -20.24 5.05 -4.37
C THR A 69 -18.72 4.95 -4.48
N ALA A 70 -18.04 6.01 -4.96
CA ALA A 70 -16.62 5.98 -5.27
C ALA A 70 -15.88 7.25 -4.85
N ILE A 71 -14.62 7.05 -4.50
CA ILE A 71 -13.65 8.07 -4.11
C ILE A 71 -12.64 8.20 -5.24
N ARG A 72 -12.29 9.42 -5.64
CA ARG A 72 -11.15 9.69 -6.52
C ARG A 72 -9.87 9.60 -5.70
N VAL A 73 -8.88 8.90 -6.26
CA VAL A 73 -7.56 8.71 -5.65
C VAL A 73 -6.52 9.42 -6.51
N GLU A 74 -5.78 10.34 -5.93
CA GLU A 74 -4.69 11.06 -6.58
C GLU A 74 -3.40 10.87 -5.80
N ASN A 75 -2.50 10.06 -6.32
CA ASN A 75 -1.18 9.82 -5.71
C ASN A 75 -0.13 10.68 -6.42
N PHE A 76 0.70 11.35 -5.62
CA PHE A 76 1.84 12.15 -6.05
C PHE A 76 3.09 11.68 -5.35
N GLY A 77 4.25 11.76 -6.01
CA GLY A 77 5.57 11.70 -5.40
C GLY A 77 6.66 12.24 -6.33
N PHE A 78 7.76 12.70 -5.77
CA PHE A 78 8.94 13.13 -6.54
C PHE A 78 9.91 11.97 -6.72
N ASN A 79 10.23 11.60 -7.97
CA ASN A 79 11.19 10.54 -8.23
C ASN A 79 12.63 11.09 -8.22
N THR A 80 13.40 10.69 -7.22
CA THR A 80 14.76 11.20 -6.97
C THR A 80 15.79 10.73 -8.00
N VAL A 81 15.56 9.61 -8.70
CA VAL A 81 16.46 9.11 -9.75
C VAL A 81 16.17 9.77 -11.10
N LYS A 82 14.88 9.90 -11.45
CA LYS A 82 14.42 10.50 -12.71
C LYS A 82 14.33 12.03 -12.64
N GLN A 83 14.45 12.61 -11.44
CA GLN A 83 14.36 14.05 -11.18
C GLN A 83 13.07 14.67 -11.75
N LYS A 84 11.94 14.01 -11.52
CA LYS A 84 10.63 14.46 -12.00
C LYS A 84 9.49 14.00 -11.10
N ASP A 85 8.39 14.72 -11.17
CA ASP A 85 7.14 14.34 -10.53
C ASP A 85 6.58 13.04 -11.13
N SER A 86 6.01 12.23 -10.25
CA SER A 86 5.30 11.00 -10.56
C SER A 86 3.90 11.12 -10.00
N ASN A 87 2.90 11.00 -10.87
CA ASN A 87 1.50 11.16 -10.53
C ASN A 87 0.67 10.03 -11.11
N VAL A 88 -0.32 9.57 -10.36
CA VAL A 88 -1.34 8.66 -10.87
C VAL A 88 -2.70 8.98 -10.26
N THR A 89 -3.71 9.03 -11.12
CA THR A 89 -5.11 9.25 -10.72
C THR A 89 -5.92 8.01 -11.05
N GLY A 90 -6.77 7.61 -10.12
CA GLY A 90 -7.74 6.54 -10.29
C GLY A 90 -8.89 6.70 -9.31
N TYR A 91 -9.44 5.58 -8.85
CA TYR A 91 -10.59 5.59 -7.95
C TYR A 91 -10.55 4.44 -6.95
N ALA A 92 -11.31 4.58 -5.87
CA ALA A 92 -11.53 3.57 -4.86
C ALA A 92 -13.02 3.39 -4.60
N TYR A 93 -13.41 2.18 -4.21
CA TYR A 93 -14.78 1.85 -3.80
C TYR A 93 -14.78 0.70 -2.80
N ALA A 94 -15.81 0.63 -1.95
CA ALA A 94 -16.03 -0.50 -1.06
C ALA A 94 -16.96 -1.52 -1.76
N PRO A 95 -16.49 -2.73 -2.11
CA PRO A 95 -17.32 -3.74 -2.79
C PRO A 95 -18.39 -4.34 -1.88
N ASN A 96 -18.20 -4.27 -0.56
CA ASN A 96 -19.11 -4.81 0.44
C ASN A 96 -19.44 -3.71 1.46
N SER A 97 -20.70 -3.28 1.53
CA SER A 97 -21.14 -2.26 2.48
C SER A 97 -21.08 -2.71 3.94
N ALA A 98 -21.04 -4.03 4.20
CA ALA A 98 -20.83 -4.56 5.55
C ALA A 98 -19.35 -4.51 6.01
N GLU A 99 -18.43 -4.18 5.09
CA GLU A 99 -16.99 -4.06 5.38
C GLU A 99 -16.44 -2.74 4.81
N PRO A 100 -16.93 -1.58 5.27
CA PRO A 100 -16.70 -0.30 4.60
C PRO A 100 -15.22 0.14 4.58
N ASN A 101 -14.37 -0.41 5.45
CA ASN A 101 -12.93 -0.16 5.48
C ASN A 101 -12.11 -1.00 4.48
N LYS A 102 -12.72 -2.00 3.84
CA LYS A 102 -12.07 -2.86 2.85
C LYS A 102 -12.38 -2.34 1.46
N LEU A 103 -11.52 -1.46 0.95
CA LEU A 103 -11.69 -0.84 -0.35
C LEU A 103 -10.93 -1.61 -1.43
N LYS A 104 -11.39 -1.47 -2.67
CA LYS A 104 -10.59 -1.72 -3.87
C LYS A 104 -10.11 -0.39 -4.41
N VAL A 105 -8.82 -0.29 -4.71
CA VAL A 105 -8.21 0.86 -5.42
C VAL A 105 -7.87 0.42 -6.83
N VAL A 106 -8.32 1.20 -7.81
CA VAL A 106 -8.09 0.97 -9.23
C VAL A 106 -7.22 2.10 -9.76
N LEU A 107 -6.03 1.76 -10.25
CA LEU A 107 -5.07 2.70 -10.84
C LEU A 107 -4.66 2.24 -12.24
N PRO A 108 -4.54 3.16 -13.21
CA PRO A 108 -4.03 2.82 -14.54
C PRO A 108 -2.53 2.52 -14.48
N VAL A 109 -2.09 1.52 -15.24
CA VAL A 109 -0.67 1.31 -15.53
C VAL A 109 -0.39 1.91 -16.90
N VAL A 110 0.47 2.93 -16.92
CA VAL A 110 0.79 3.71 -18.12
C VAL A 110 2.23 3.44 -18.53
N VAL A 111 2.43 3.05 -19.79
CA VAL A 111 3.75 2.89 -20.43
C VAL A 111 3.78 3.79 -21.65
N ASP A 112 4.77 4.69 -21.71
CA ASP A 112 4.95 5.65 -22.81
C ASP A 112 3.70 6.47 -23.15
N GLY A 113 2.92 6.85 -22.13
CA GLY A 113 1.69 7.63 -22.28
C GLY A 113 0.46 6.81 -22.67
N ILE A 114 0.60 5.49 -22.81
CA ILE A 114 -0.49 4.57 -23.15
C ILE A 114 -0.89 3.76 -21.91
N THR A 115 -2.16 3.80 -21.54
CA THR A 115 -2.72 2.90 -20.51
C THR A 115 -2.77 1.49 -21.06
N ILE A 116 -2.03 0.57 -20.46
CA ILE A 116 -1.94 -0.82 -20.91
C ILE A 116 -2.83 -1.76 -20.10
N LEU A 117 -3.14 -1.42 -18.84
CA LEU A 117 -4.07 -2.16 -17.99
C LEU A 117 -4.54 -1.29 -16.82
N GLU A 118 -5.63 -1.71 -16.19
CA GLU A 118 -6.06 -1.21 -14.88
C GLU A 118 -5.64 -2.20 -13.80
N ASN A 119 -4.86 -1.73 -12.83
CA ASN A 119 -4.45 -2.54 -11.70
C ASN A 119 -5.44 -2.30 -10.54
N THR A 120 -6.06 -3.38 -10.07
CA THR A 120 -6.97 -3.35 -8.92
C THR A 120 -6.30 -3.99 -7.72
N GLY A 121 -6.09 -3.23 -6.65
CA GLY A 121 -5.50 -3.70 -5.40
C GLY A 121 -6.47 -3.59 -4.23
N ASP A 122 -6.31 -4.48 -3.24
CA ASP A 122 -6.94 -4.29 -1.93
C ASP A 122 -6.30 -3.11 -1.20
N TYR A 123 -7.15 -2.28 -0.58
CA TYR A 123 -6.76 -1.17 0.27
C TYR A 123 -7.61 -1.26 1.53
N ILE A 124 -7.05 -1.87 2.58
CA ILE A 124 -7.79 -2.11 3.82
C ILE A 124 -7.29 -1.16 4.88
N VAL A 125 -8.14 -0.23 5.32
CA VAL A 125 -7.84 0.63 6.46
C VAL A 125 -7.93 -0.21 7.73
N VAL A 126 -6.77 -0.49 8.33
CA VAL A 126 -6.63 -1.33 9.53
C VAL A 126 -6.93 -0.53 10.80
N SER A 127 -6.48 0.72 10.84
CA SER A 127 -6.69 1.63 11.97
C SER A 127 -6.56 3.08 11.49
N THR A 128 -7.43 3.96 11.95
CA THR A 128 -7.34 5.40 11.69
C THR A 128 -8.12 6.14 12.77
N ASP A 129 -7.65 7.33 13.13
CA ASP A 129 -8.43 8.30 13.89
C ASP A 129 -9.01 9.40 12.99
N TYR A 130 -8.85 9.26 11.66
CA TYR A 130 -9.22 10.19 10.58
C TYR A 130 -8.45 11.51 10.54
N ASP A 131 -8.09 12.04 11.71
CA ASP A 131 -7.59 13.39 11.88
C ASP A 131 -6.07 13.46 11.98
N ASN A 132 -5.39 12.36 12.29
CA ASN A 132 -3.93 12.35 12.45
C ASN A 132 -3.25 11.22 11.68
N TYR A 133 -3.76 9.98 11.75
CA TYR A 133 -3.07 8.82 11.18
C TYR A 133 -4.02 7.84 10.48
N ALA A 134 -3.45 7.04 9.59
CA ALA A 134 -4.06 5.80 9.11
C ALA A 134 -2.99 4.73 8.90
N MET A 135 -3.30 3.48 9.26
CA MET A 135 -2.55 2.30 8.85
C MET A 135 -3.38 1.54 7.83
N VAL A 136 -2.78 1.28 6.67
CA VAL A 136 -3.42 0.59 5.55
C VAL A 136 -2.63 -0.66 5.24
N TYR A 137 -3.33 -1.75 4.92
CA TYR A 137 -2.71 -3.03 4.59
C TYR A 137 -3.38 -3.67 3.37
N SER A 138 -2.59 -4.45 2.65
CA SER A 138 -3.02 -5.27 1.52
C SER A 138 -2.21 -6.55 1.49
N CYS A 139 -2.88 -7.68 1.24
CA CYS A 139 -2.20 -8.97 1.11
C CYS A 139 -2.89 -9.86 0.09
N THR A 140 -2.10 -10.37 -0.85
CA THR A 140 -2.52 -11.32 -1.87
C THR A 140 -1.71 -12.60 -1.72
N GLN A 141 -2.41 -13.74 -1.62
CA GLN A 141 -1.75 -15.04 -1.64
C GLN A 141 -1.29 -15.36 -3.07
N VAL A 142 0.03 -15.42 -3.29
CA VAL A 142 0.63 -15.72 -4.61
C VAL A 142 0.72 -17.22 -4.83
N VAL A 143 1.30 -17.94 -3.86
CA VAL A 143 1.30 -19.41 -3.83
C VAL A 143 0.55 -19.84 -2.57
N PRO A 144 -0.57 -20.59 -2.70
CA PRO A 144 -1.37 -21.01 -1.56
C PRO A 144 -0.52 -21.62 -0.44
N GLY A 145 -0.64 -21.08 0.77
CA GLY A 145 0.05 -21.60 1.96
C GLY A 145 1.55 -21.27 2.07
N LEU A 146 2.18 -20.69 1.04
CA LEU A 146 3.64 -20.57 0.97
C LEU A 146 4.14 -19.16 0.70
N ILE A 147 3.63 -18.50 -0.34
CA ILE A 147 4.13 -17.18 -0.78
C ILE A 147 2.98 -16.19 -0.77
N LYS A 148 3.16 -15.09 -0.04
CA LYS A 148 2.26 -13.93 -0.06
C LYS A 148 2.98 -12.71 -0.64
N PHE A 149 2.20 -11.83 -1.25
CA PHE A 149 2.58 -10.47 -1.57
C PHE A 149 1.84 -9.56 -0.59
N GLU A 150 2.56 -8.71 0.13
CA GLU A 150 1.95 -7.78 1.08
C GLU A 150 2.58 -6.40 1.00
N ILE A 151 1.74 -5.38 1.15
CA ILE A 151 2.11 -3.98 1.19
C ILE A 151 1.33 -3.30 2.31
N SER A 152 1.93 -2.29 2.90
CA SER A 152 1.38 -1.59 4.05
C SER A 152 1.88 -0.17 4.05
N TRP A 153 1.05 0.76 4.52
CA TRP A 153 1.38 2.18 4.62
C TRP A 153 0.96 2.72 5.99
N ILE A 154 1.81 3.56 6.57
CA ILE A 154 1.46 4.46 7.67
C ILE A 154 1.35 5.86 7.07
N LEU A 155 0.13 6.37 7.08
CA LEU A 155 -0.24 7.67 6.55
C LEU A 155 -0.45 8.65 7.71
N SER A 156 -0.18 9.94 7.46
CA SER A 156 -0.43 11.03 8.40
C SER A 156 -1.09 12.23 7.74
N ARG A 157 -1.88 13.00 8.49
CA ARG A 157 -2.38 14.31 8.04
C ARG A 157 -1.30 15.39 8.02
N ALA A 158 -0.17 15.16 8.69
CA ALA A 158 0.99 16.04 8.70
C ALA A 158 2.23 15.34 8.12
N LYS A 159 3.27 16.11 7.78
CA LYS A 159 4.55 15.60 7.28
C LYS A 159 5.33 14.77 8.30
N THR A 160 4.87 14.74 9.55
CA THR A 160 5.43 13.96 10.66
C THR A 160 4.31 13.36 11.47
N LEU A 161 4.60 12.31 12.23
CA LEU A 161 3.70 11.71 13.21
C LEU A 161 4.51 11.39 14.46
N ASP A 162 3.85 11.49 15.62
CA ASP A 162 4.48 11.18 16.89
C ASP A 162 4.99 9.71 16.92
N SER A 163 6.16 9.50 17.52
CA SER A 163 6.84 8.20 17.51
C SER A 163 6.10 7.16 18.35
N GLN A 164 5.39 7.58 19.41
CA GLN A 164 4.53 6.68 20.18
C GLN A 164 3.33 6.22 19.34
N THR A 165 2.70 7.10 18.55
CA THR A 165 1.64 6.71 17.62
C THR A 165 2.15 5.72 16.56
N VAL A 166 3.31 6.00 15.94
CA VAL A 166 3.92 5.06 14.98
C VAL A 166 4.19 3.70 15.62
N GLN A 167 4.73 3.69 16.85
CA GLN A 167 5.01 2.45 17.57
C GLN A 167 3.73 1.66 17.89
N GLN A 168 2.65 2.34 18.30
CA GLN A 168 1.34 1.73 18.53
C GLN A 168 0.78 1.06 17.27
N LEU A 169 0.91 1.72 16.10
CA LEU A 169 0.49 1.13 14.82
C LEU A 169 1.33 -0.10 14.45
N LYS A 170 2.64 -0.04 14.68
CA LYS A 170 3.52 -1.19 14.45
C LYS A 170 3.22 -2.36 15.38
N ASP A 171 2.89 -2.09 16.65
CA ASP A 171 2.53 -3.15 17.59
C ASP A 171 1.15 -3.76 17.28
N LEU A 172 0.20 -2.95 16.81
CA LEU A 172 -1.04 -3.46 16.20
C LEU A 172 -0.72 -4.35 14.99
N GLY A 173 0.14 -3.91 14.08
CA GLY A 173 0.57 -4.73 12.92
C GLY A 173 1.16 -6.07 13.33
N LYS A 174 2.06 -6.10 14.33
CA LYS A 174 2.63 -7.35 14.88
C LYS A 174 1.54 -8.27 15.44
N SER A 175 0.56 -7.72 16.16
CA SER A 175 -0.57 -8.50 16.69
C SER A 175 -1.40 -9.17 15.59
N LEU A 176 -1.43 -8.56 14.41
CA LEU A 176 -2.07 -9.06 13.19
C LEU A 176 -1.13 -9.92 12.32
N LYS A 177 0.08 -10.23 12.82
CA LYS A 177 1.11 -11.00 12.12
C LYS A 177 1.56 -10.35 10.79
N ILE A 178 1.50 -9.02 10.74
CA ILE A 178 2.09 -8.20 9.68
C ILE A 178 3.57 -7.99 10.02
N ASP A 179 4.47 -8.21 9.06
CA ASP A 179 5.91 -8.04 9.26
C ASP A 179 6.31 -6.56 9.21
N VAL A 180 6.10 -5.86 10.32
CA VAL A 180 6.38 -4.42 10.43
C VAL A 180 7.87 -4.07 10.37
N SER A 181 8.77 -5.06 10.35
CA SER A 181 10.20 -4.81 10.14
C SER A 181 10.52 -4.34 8.71
N LYS A 182 9.58 -4.54 7.78
CA LYS A 182 9.70 -4.12 6.38
C LYS A 182 9.47 -2.62 6.17
N TYR A 183 8.95 -1.89 7.15
CA TYR A 183 8.67 -0.48 6.98
C TYR A 183 9.94 0.32 6.70
N GLU A 184 9.93 1.11 5.62
CA GLU A 184 10.90 2.15 5.31
C GLU A 184 10.29 3.54 5.53
N LEU A 185 11.08 4.46 6.07
CA LEU A 185 10.70 5.87 6.21
C LEU A 185 10.72 6.55 4.85
N ILE A 186 9.71 7.38 4.59
CA ILE A 186 9.62 8.20 3.39
C ILE A 186 9.92 9.65 3.74
N ASP A 187 10.85 10.24 3.02
CA ASP A 187 11.25 11.62 3.21
C ASP A 187 10.13 12.58 2.78
N GLN A 188 9.74 13.48 3.68
CA GLN A 188 8.69 14.50 3.48
C GLN A 188 9.26 15.93 3.53
N SER A 189 10.58 16.10 3.45
CA SER A 189 11.29 17.38 3.58
C SER A 189 11.28 18.29 2.34
N CYS A 190 10.53 17.96 1.30
CA CYS A 190 10.34 18.84 0.13
C CYS A 190 9.62 20.15 0.49
N ASN A 191 9.97 21.18 -0.28
CA ASN A 191 9.41 22.52 -0.22
C ASN A 191 8.10 22.64 -1.00
#